data_AF-A0A645BEC2-F1
#
_entry.id   AF-A0A645BEC2-F1
#
_cell.length_a   1.000
_cell.length_b   1.000
_cell.length_c   1.000
_cell.angle_alpha   90.00
_cell.angle_beta   90.00
_cell.angle_gamma   90.00
#
_symmetry.space_group_name_H-M   'P 1'
#
loop_
_entity.id
_entity.type
_entity.pdbx_description
1 polymer ?
#
loop_
_entity_poly.entity_id
_entity_poly.type
_entity_poly.pdbx_seq_one_letter_code
_entity_poly.pdbx_strand_id
1 'polypeptide(L)'
;MYTTQQSRPGSPGPARNAFDGAGNSLATESPRCMCCRRPLSDPSSVRRGYGPRCFARLHLGQRLAMVESARQRLDHLVSLLPVLDGDQLESVDSALADLLAALGVIV
;
A
#
# COMPACT_ATOMS: atom_id res chain seq x y z
N MET A 1 -47.98 -24.35 26.77
CA MET A 1 -48.44 -23.12 26.09
C MET A 1 -49.31 -22.36 27.07
N TYR A 2 -48.81 -21.27 27.66
CA TYR A 2 -49.54 -20.48 28.66
C TYR A 2 -49.44 -18.97 28.37
N THR A 3 -50.63 -18.40 28.16
CA THR A 3 -51.14 -17.06 28.52
C THR A 3 -50.42 -15.78 28.05
N THR A 4 -51.07 -15.10 27.09
CA THR A 4 -50.97 -13.65 26.84
C THR A 4 -51.74 -12.87 27.91
N GLN A 5 -51.02 -12.17 28.80
CA GLN A 5 -51.58 -11.19 29.72
C GLN A 5 -51.64 -9.82 29.04
N GLN A 6 -52.84 -9.36 28.71
CA GLN A 6 -53.10 -7.98 28.30
C GLN A 6 -53.10 -7.08 29.54
N SER A 7 -52.19 -6.10 29.57
CA SER A 7 -52.20 -5.02 30.57
C SER A 7 -51.96 -3.68 29.87
N ARG A 8 -52.94 -2.79 29.96
CA ARG A 8 -52.85 -1.36 29.58
C ARG A 8 -51.77 -0.64 30.40
N PRO A 9 -51.17 0.41 29.84
CA PRO A 9 -50.87 1.62 30.62
C PRO A 9 -51.35 2.87 29.86
N GLY A 10 -52.01 3.89 30.43
CA GLY A 10 -51.87 4.42 31.79
C GLY A 10 -50.80 5.52 31.83
N SER A 11 -51.13 6.70 31.29
CA SER A 11 -50.62 8.09 31.46
C SER A 11 -49.15 8.42 31.89
N PRO A 12 -48.61 9.59 31.47
CA PRO A 12 -47.19 9.81 31.24
C PRO A 12 -46.40 10.16 32.51
N GLY A 13 -45.32 9.42 32.77
CA GLY A 13 -44.29 9.83 33.74
C GLY A 13 -43.31 10.84 33.13
N PRO A 14 -42.73 11.77 33.93
CA PRO A 14 -41.81 12.77 33.41
C PRO A 14 -40.56 12.10 32.83
N ALA A 15 -40.22 12.47 31.60
CA ALA A 15 -39.02 12.04 30.90
C ALA A 15 -37.79 12.40 31.74
N ARG A 16 -37.18 11.39 32.39
CA ARG A 16 -35.86 11.55 33.01
C ARG A 16 -34.85 11.51 31.88
N ASN A 17 -34.19 12.64 31.70
CA ASN A 17 -33.19 12.90 30.68
C ASN A 17 -32.23 11.72 30.51
N ALA A 18 -32.18 11.22 29.28
CA ALA A 18 -31.15 10.34 28.79
C ALA A 18 -29.80 11.05 28.88
N PHE A 19 -28.88 10.56 29.71
CA PHE A 19 -27.43 10.64 29.51
C PHE A 19 -26.77 9.60 30.42
N ASP A 20 -27.25 8.36 30.36
CA ASP A 20 -26.47 7.22 30.85
C ASP A 20 -25.35 6.97 29.85
N GLY A 21 -24.17 7.50 30.18
CA GLY A 21 -22.97 6.68 30.31
C GLY A 21 -22.56 5.77 29.15
N ALA A 22 -22.99 6.01 27.92
CA ALA A 22 -22.34 5.46 26.74
C ALA A 22 -21.05 6.25 26.51
N GLY A 23 -20.07 6.01 27.39
CA GLY A 23 -18.67 6.23 27.06
C GLY A 23 -18.40 5.36 25.85
N ASN A 24 -18.63 5.92 24.66
CA ASN A 24 -18.16 5.38 23.41
C ASN A 24 -16.65 5.34 23.51
N SER A 25 -16.11 4.26 24.07
CA SER A 25 -14.78 3.76 23.78
C SER A 25 -14.77 3.30 22.33
N LEU A 26 -14.99 4.24 21.41
CA LEU A 26 -14.28 4.26 20.15
C LEU A 26 -12.83 4.48 20.58
N ALA A 27 -12.17 3.40 20.97
CA ALA A 27 -10.73 3.33 20.91
C ALA A 27 -10.43 3.57 19.43
N THR A 28 -10.22 4.84 19.07
CA THR A 28 -9.67 5.24 17.79
C THR A 28 -8.29 4.63 17.80
N GLU A 29 -8.18 3.38 17.36
CA GLU A 29 -6.89 2.68 17.32
C GLU A 29 -5.97 3.58 16.50
N SER A 30 -4.97 4.16 17.17
CA SER A 30 -4.05 5.05 16.51
C SER A 30 -3.46 4.30 15.31
N PRO A 31 -3.59 4.82 14.08
CA PRO A 31 -3.15 4.10 12.89
C PRO A 31 -1.68 3.68 13.05
N ARG A 32 -1.36 2.43 12.70
CA ARG A 32 -0.03 1.84 12.92
C ARG A 32 0.64 1.52 11.61
N CYS A 33 1.96 1.64 11.59
CA CYS A 33 2.79 1.21 10.47
C CYS A 33 2.57 -0.28 10.18
N MET A 34 2.25 -0.64 8.94
CA MET A 34 2.04 -2.05 8.54
C MET A 34 3.30 -2.91 8.71
N CYS A 35 4.49 -2.32 8.61
CA CYS A 35 5.76 -3.03 8.76
C CYS A 35 6.19 -3.20 10.23
N CYS A 36 6.25 -2.11 11.00
CA CYS A 36 6.86 -2.13 12.34
C CYS A 36 5.87 -1.92 13.49
N ARG A 37 4.57 -1.81 13.19
CA ARG A 37 3.45 -1.61 14.14
C ARG A 37 3.57 -0.38 15.06
N ARG A 38 4.54 0.51 14.81
CA ARG A 38 4.66 1.80 15.51
C ARG A 38 3.50 2.72 15.14
N PRO A 39 3.01 3.56 16.07
CA PRO A 39 1.95 4.51 15.80
C PRO A 39 2.38 5.53 14.73
N LEU A 40 1.42 5.93 13.90
CA LEU A 40 1.55 6.93 12.86
C LEU A 40 0.77 8.17 13.29
N SER A 41 1.47 9.30 13.39
CA SER A 41 0.87 10.60 13.71
C SER A 41 0.78 11.51 12.49
N ASP A 42 1.70 11.36 11.53
CA ASP A 42 1.73 12.18 10.33
C ASP A 42 0.67 11.73 9.29
N PRO A 43 -0.19 12.64 8.79
CA PRO A 43 -1.26 12.31 7.84
C PRO A 43 -0.77 11.61 6.57
N SER A 44 0.41 11.98 6.07
CA SER A 44 0.98 11.37 4.86
C SER A 44 1.43 9.93 5.12
N SER A 45 1.98 9.67 6.31
CA SER A 45 2.29 8.31 6.77
C SER A 45 1.05 7.47 7.03
N VAL A 46 -0.01 8.04 7.62
CA VAL A 46 -1.29 7.35 7.81
C VAL A 46 -1.89 6.93 6.47
N ARG A 47 -1.98 7.86 5.50
CA ARG A 47 -2.47 7.57 4.14
C ARG A 47 -1.68 6.48 3.43
N ARG A 48 -0.35 6.45 3.60
CA ARG A 48 0.52 5.42 3.02
C ARG A 48 0.52 4.10 3.79
N GLY A 49 0.04 4.07 5.03
CA GLY A 49 0.10 2.89 5.91
C GLY A 49 1.50 2.56 6.47
N TYR A 50 2.51 3.37 6.16
CA TYR A 50 3.90 3.15 6.59
C TYR A 50 4.51 4.41 7.20
N GLY A 51 5.30 4.20 8.27
CA GLY A 51 6.18 5.24 8.80
C GLY A 51 7.30 5.56 7.82
N PRO A 52 7.92 6.75 7.89
CA PRO A 52 8.86 7.24 6.88
C PRO A 52 10.05 6.29 6.66
N ARG A 53 10.62 5.72 7.73
CA ARG A 53 11.71 4.75 7.63
C ARG A 53 11.30 3.45 6.94
N CYS A 54 10.12 2.94 7.25
CA CYS A 54 9.61 1.70 6.65
C CYS A 54 9.26 1.92 5.17
N PHE A 55 8.68 3.08 4.85
CA PHE A 55 8.38 3.48 3.48
C PHE A 55 9.66 3.62 2.64
N ALA A 56 10.70 4.27 3.18
CA ALA A 56 12.00 4.38 2.52
C ALA A 56 12.65 3.00 2.25
N ARG A 57 12.58 2.07 3.22
CA ARG A 57 13.07 0.70 3.03
C ARG A 57 12.29 -0.07 1.96
N LEU A 58 10.97 0.10 1.91
CA LEU A 58 10.14 -0.51 0.87
C LEU A 58 10.56 -0.02 -0.52
N HIS A 59 10.75 1.29 -0.66
CA HIS A 59 11.26 1.88 -1.91
C HIS A 59 12.65 1.39 -2.28
N LEU A 60 13.55 1.22 -1.31
CA LEU A 60 14.87 0.65 -1.57
C LEU A 60 14.77 -0.80 -2.04
N GLY A 61 13.93 -1.63 -1.39
CA GLY A 61 13.68 -3.00 -1.81
C GLY A 61 13.08 -3.10 -3.21
N GLN A 62 12.13 -2.22 -3.54
CA GLN A 62 11.56 -2.11 -4.89
C GLN A 62 12.62 -1.71 -5.91
N ARG A 63 13.50 -0.76 -5.59
CA ARG A 63 14.63 -0.39 -6.46
C ARG A 63 15.58 -1.55 -6.69
N LEU A 64 15.96 -2.28 -5.65
CA LEU A 64 16.83 -3.45 -5.78
C LEU A 64 16.19 -4.54 -6.64
N ALA A 65 14.89 -4.81 -6.46
CA ALA A 65 14.17 -5.76 -7.31
C ALA A 65 14.13 -5.32 -8.78
N MET A 66 13.94 -4.03 -9.05
CA MET A 66 14.00 -3.50 -10.42
C MET A 66 15.40 -3.66 -11.02
N VAL A 67 16.46 -3.36 -10.27
CA VAL A 67 17.86 -3.52 -10.72
C VAL A 67 18.16 -4.98 -11.03
N GLU A 68 17.74 -5.90 -10.17
CA GLU A 68 17.93 -7.34 -10.39
C GLU A 68 17.17 -7.83 -11.63
N SER A 69 15.91 -7.39 -11.81
CA SER A 69 15.15 -7.72 -13.01
C SER A 69 15.80 -7.16 -14.29
N ALA A 70 16.34 -5.94 -14.24
CA ALA A 70 17.07 -5.34 -15.35
C ALA A 70 18.34 -6.14 -15.68
N ARG A 71 19.10 -6.56 -14.66
CA ARG A 71 20.29 -7.39 -14.82
C ARG A 71 19.96 -8.72 -15.52
N GLN A 72 18.94 -9.43 -15.07
CA GLN A 72 18.52 -10.69 -15.68
C GLN A 72 18.11 -10.53 -17.15
N ARG A 73 17.44 -9.42 -17.48
CA ARG A 73 17.07 -9.11 -18.88
C ARG A 73 18.30 -8.81 -19.74
N LEU A 74 19.28 -8.08 -19.20
CA LEU A 74 20.54 -7.81 -19.89
C LEU A 74 21.35 -9.09 -20.10
N ASP A 75 21.47 -9.95 -19.08
CA ASP A 75 22.15 -11.24 -19.18
C ASP A 75 21.48 -12.12 -20.25
N HIS A 76 20.14 -12.10 -20.32
CA HIS A 76 19.40 -12.80 -21.37
C HIS A 76 19.70 -12.22 -22.76
N LEU A 77 19.70 -10.89 -22.93
CA LEU A 77 20.06 -10.26 -24.20
C LEU A 77 21.48 -10.61 -24.63
N VAL A 78 22.46 -10.59 -23.71
CA VAL A 78 23.84 -10.99 -23.99
C VAL A 78 23.93 -12.43 -24.49
N SER A 79 23.11 -13.34 -23.93
CA SER A 79 23.07 -14.73 -24.39
C SER A 79 22.48 -14.90 -25.80
N LEU A 80 21.69 -13.94 -26.27
CA LEU A 80 21.06 -13.94 -27.59
C LEU A 80 21.92 -13.26 -28.66
N LEU A 81 22.79 -12.30 -28.30
CA LEU A 81 23.69 -11.61 -29.24
C LEU A 81 24.42 -12.52 -30.25
N PRO A 82 24.90 -13.73 -29.89
CA PRO A 82 25.62 -14.61 -30.82
C PRO A 82 24.75 -15.23 -31.93
N VAL A 83 23.42 -15.17 -31.80
CA VAL A 83 22.45 -15.76 -32.73
C VAL A 83 21.60 -14.71 -33.45
N LEU A 84 21.83 -13.43 -33.19
CA LEU A 84 21.14 -12.34 -33.87
C LEU A 84 21.85 -11.99 -35.18
N ASP A 85 21.06 -11.83 -36.24
CA ASP A 85 21.51 -11.33 -37.52
C ASP A 85 21.77 -9.81 -37.45
N GLY A 86 22.48 -9.23 -38.43
CA GLY A 86 22.85 -7.80 -38.44
C GLY A 86 21.67 -6.85 -38.21
N ASP A 87 20.54 -7.09 -38.88
CA ASP A 87 19.32 -6.27 -38.74
C ASP A 87 18.69 -6.38 -37.33
N GLN A 88 18.86 -7.53 -36.67
CA GLN A 88 18.35 -7.75 -35.31
C GLN A 88 19.24 -7.10 -34.26
N LEU A 89 20.55 -7.03 -34.51
CA LEU A 89 21.50 -6.32 -33.65
C LEU A 89 21.24 -4.81 -33.67
N GLU A 90 20.95 -4.21 -34.84
CA GLU A 90 20.58 -2.78 -34.93
C GLU A 90 19.29 -2.46 -34.16
N SER A 91 18.30 -3.35 -34.21
CA SER A 91 17.05 -3.18 -33.44
C SER A 91 17.30 -3.23 -31.92
N VAL A 92 18.18 -4.13 -31.46
CA VAL A 92 18.60 -4.20 -30.05
C VAL A 92 19.34 -2.94 -29.64
N ASP A 93 20.23 -2.42 -30.48
CA ASP A 93 20.99 -1.18 -30.21
C ASP A 93 20.05 0.03 -30.07
N SER A 94 19.10 0.19 -31.00
CA SER A 94 18.08 1.25 -30.92
C SER A 94 17.23 1.14 -29.66
N ALA A 95 16.78 -0.07 -29.31
CA ALA A 95 15.99 -0.29 -28.09
C ALA A 95 16.81 -0.03 -26.82
N LEU A 96 18.11 -0.30 -26.84
CA LEU A 96 19.02 0.00 -25.74
C LEU A 96 19.24 1.51 -25.60
N ALA A 97 19.41 2.23 -26.71
CA ALA A 97 19.54 3.68 -26.74
C ALA A 97 18.29 4.36 -26.18
N ASP A 98 17.10 3.92 -26.59
CA ASP A 98 15.82 4.42 -26.06
C ASP A 98 15.69 4.18 -24.55
N LEU A 99 16.10 3.00 -24.08
CA LEU A 99 16.09 2.67 -22.65
C LEU A 99 17.07 3.54 -21.86
N LEU A 100 18.28 3.76 -22.36
CA LEU A 100 19.28 4.62 -21.72
C LEU A 100 18.81 6.08 -21.66
N ALA A 101 18.21 6.58 -22.74
CA ALA A 101 17.60 7.89 -22.79
C ALA A 101 16.44 8.03 -21.77
N ALA A 102 15.56 7.03 -21.68
CA ALA A 102 14.47 7.01 -20.71
C ALA A 102 14.96 6.96 -19.25
N LEU A 103 16.13 6.37 -19.00
CA LEU A 103 16.79 6.36 -17.70
C LEU A 103 17.56 7.65 -17.39
N GLY A 104 17.63 8.60 -18.35
CA GLY A 104 18.41 9.82 -18.22
C GLY A 104 19.93 9.58 -18.22
N VAL A 105 20.37 8.41 -18.67
CA VAL A 105 21.79 8.10 -18.85
C VAL A 105 22.17 8.63 -20.23
N ILE A 106 22.68 9.86 -20.24
CA ILE A 106 23.24 10.46 -21.46
C ILE A 106 24.65 9.90 -21.61
N VAL A 107 24.88 9.11 -22.67
CA VAL A 107 26.19 8.62 -23.09
C VAL A 107 26.77 9.58 -24.12
#